data_AF-A0A6S7J0N4-F1
#
_entry.id   AF-A0A6S7J0N4-F1
#
_cell.length_a   1.000
_cell.length_b   1.000
_cell.length_c   1.000
_cell.angle_alpha   90.00
_cell.angle_beta   90.00
_cell.angle_gamma   90.00
#
_symmetry.space_group_name_H-M   'P 1'
#
loop_
_entity.id
_entity.type
_entity.pdbx_description
1 polymer ?
#
loop_
_entity_poly.entity_id
_entity_poly.type
_entity_poly.pdbx_seq_one_letter_code
_entity_poly.pdbx_strand_id
1 'polypeptide(L)'
;MDSSEENVLYVTHPGEFVGSLSVITGEPSLFTIKAVKFCQLGVLSKSDIYGILLQRPRVILNLSSTLTSRLTPLVRNIDYALDWVHMEAGRAIYRQGDESDCLYIVLNGRLRSVVTQNKKKELVGEHGRGELVGVVEALTQNPRMATVHAVRDTEVAILPDGLLNVIKHKYPQVVSRLIHLLGESILSPMKAMQLEHSGEASEVGTNLGTIAIVQASDEVPLSNFAFELSLALNSIENFMLLLDNWFWGHEG
;
A
#
# COMPACT_ATOMS: atom_id res chain seq x y z
N MET A 1 -25.58 13.82 -15.07
CA MET A 1 -24.35 13.78 -15.90
C MET A 1 -23.45 14.85 -15.32
N ASP A 2 -22.80 14.57 -14.21
CA ASP A 2 -21.99 15.57 -13.52
C ASP A 2 -20.56 15.51 -14.05
N SER A 3 -20.12 16.66 -14.54
CA SER A 3 -18.75 16.91 -14.97
C SER A 3 -17.80 16.54 -13.83
N SER A 4 -16.81 15.69 -14.14
CA SER A 4 -15.66 15.43 -13.30
C SER A 4 -14.96 16.78 -13.00
N GLU A 5 -15.25 17.39 -11.86
CA GLU A 5 -14.47 18.51 -11.36
C GLU A 5 -13.04 18.04 -11.13
N GLU A 6 -12.16 18.35 -12.07
CA GLU A 6 -10.73 18.08 -11.94
C GLU A 6 -10.19 18.91 -10.78
N ASN A 7 -9.95 18.25 -9.66
CA ASN A 7 -9.47 18.92 -8.45
C ASN A 7 -7.98 19.28 -8.63
N VAL A 8 -7.71 20.55 -8.88
CA VAL A 8 -6.34 21.06 -9.09
C VAL A 8 -5.61 21.10 -7.74
N LEU A 9 -4.63 20.23 -7.56
CA LEU A 9 -3.82 20.15 -6.33
C LEU A 9 -2.87 21.34 -6.18
N TYR A 10 -2.15 21.68 -7.24
CA TYR A 10 -1.26 22.83 -7.30
C TYR A 10 -0.93 23.20 -8.76
N VAL A 11 -0.41 24.42 -8.95
CA VAL A 11 0.11 24.90 -10.22
C VAL A 11 1.62 25.07 -10.10
N THR A 12 2.37 24.63 -11.11
CA THR A 12 3.82 24.77 -11.15
C THR A 12 4.24 25.96 -12.02
N HIS A 13 5.35 26.59 -11.66
CA HIS A 13 5.94 27.73 -12.36
C HIS A 13 7.30 27.41 -12.99
N PRO A 14 7.83 28.27 -13.89
CA PRO A 14 9.15 28.07 -14.48
C PRO A 14 10.24 27.91 -13.42
N GLY A 15 11.12 26.92 -13.59
CA GLY A 15 12.20 26.59 -12.65
C GLY A 15 11.83 25.55 -11.58
N GLU A 16 10.57 25.11 -11.54
CA GLU A 16 10.10 24.14 -10.56
C GLU A 16 10.01 22.71 -11.11
N PHE A 17 10.13 21.73 -10.22
CA PHE A 17 10.01 20.31 -10.54
C PHE A 17 8.58 19.80 -10.35
N VAL A 18 8.20 18.83 -11.19
CA VAL A 18 6.97 18.04 -11.06
C VAL A 18 7.33 16.55 -11.11
N GLY A 19 6.49 15.71 -10.51
CA GLY A 19 6.74 14.25 -10.47
C GLY A 19 7.82 13.80 -9.50
N SER A 20 8.33 14.67 -8.61
CA SER A 20 9.34 14.30 -7.62
C SER A 20 8.85 13.26 -6.61
N LEU A 21 7.53 13.20 -6.34
CA LEU A 21 6.95 12.23 -5.41
C LEU A 21 7.18 10.79 -5.87
N SER A 22 6.96 10.47 -7.15
CA SER A 22 7.14 9.11 -7.67
C SER A 22 8.60 8.66 -7.70
N VAL A 23 9.53 9.60 -7.82
CA VAL A 23 10.96 9.33 -7.73
C VAL A 23 11.35 8.98 -6.29
N ILE A 24 10.88 9.78 -5.33
CA ILE A 24 11.20 9.65 -3.90
C ILE A 24 10.56 8.41 -3.29
N THR A 25 9.27 8.18 -3.56
CA THR A 25 8.55 7.03 -2.99
C THR A 25 8.76 5.75 -3.78
N GLY A 26 9.20 5.86 -5.04
CA GLY A 26 9.28 4.75 -5.97
C GLY A 26 7.93 4.29 -6.56
N GLU A 27 6.81 4.82 -6.05
CA GLU A 27 5.45 4.49 -6.44
C GLU A 27 5.02 5.24 -7.73
N PRO A 28 4.03 4.72 -8.49
CA PRO A 28 3.45 5.43 -9.63
C PRO A 28 2.92 6.81 -9.26
N SER A 29 2.87 7.72 -10.25
CA SER A 29 2.27 9.05 -10.02
C SER A 29 0.80 8.92 -9.67
N LEU A 30 0.40 9.53 -8.55
CA LEU A 30 -0.99 9.58 -8.09
C LEU A 30 -1.83 10.64 -8.83
N PHE A 31 -1.19 11.47 -9.66
CA PHE A 31 -1.82 12.65 -10.26
C PHE A 31 -1.44 12.81 -11.72
N THR A 32 -2.36 13.42 -12.48
CA THR A 32 -2.14 13.83 -13.86
C THR A 32 -1.62 15.26 -13.92
N ILE A 33 -0.61 15.50 -14.75
CA ILE A 33 -0.06 16.84 -15.00
C ILE A 33 -0.58 17.31 -16.36
N LYS A 34 -1.15 18.52 -16.40
CA LYS A 34 -1.64 19.14 -17.62
C LYS A 34 -0.98 20.49 -17.84
N ALA A 35 -0.56 20.74 -19.08
CA ALA A 35 -0.05 22.05 -19.48
C ALA A 35 -1.22 23.03 -19.60
N VAL A 36 -1.21 24.10 -18.80
CA VAL A 36 -2.23 25.17 -18.83
C VAL A 36 -1.95 26.18 -19.96
N LYS A 37 -0.70 26.25 -20.41
CA LYS A 37 -0.22 27.13 -21.48
C LYS A 37 0.91 26.43 -22.25
N PHE A 38 1.31 27.00 -23.38
CA PHE A 38 2.51 26.56 -24.08
C PHE A 38 3.72 26.58 -23.12
N CYS A 39 4.40 25.45 -22.99
CA CYS A 39 5.53 25.28 -22.10
C CYS A 39 6.61 24.40 -22.74
N GLN A 40 7.87 24.70 -22.42
CA GLN A 40 9.00 23.82 -22.69
C GLN A 40 9.39 23.12 -21.40
N LEU A 41 9.65 21.82 -21.48
CA LEU A 41 9.93 20.97 -20.33
C LEU A 41 11.28 20.29 -20.51
N GLY A 42 12.12 20.33 -19.47
CA GLY A 42 13.24 19.41 -19.33
C GLY A 42 12.74 18.10 -18.73
N VAL A 43 13.05 16.98 -19.35
CA VAL A 43 12.62 15.65 -18.88
C VAL A 43 13.83 14.89 -18.36
N LEU A 44 13.74 14.38 -17.13
CA LEU A 44 14.71 13.46 -16.55
C LEU A 44 14.00 12.13 -16.31
N SER A 45 14.58 11.03 -16.79
CA SER A 45 14.02 9.71 -16.57
C SER A 45 14.25 9.25 -15.11
N LYS A 46 13.47 8.25 -14.67
CA LYS A 46 13.67 7.62 -13.35
C LYS A 46 15.09 7.06 -13.25
N SER A 47 15.61 6.41 -14.29
CA SER A 47 16.99 5.90 -14.31
C SER A 47 18.04 7.00 -14.16
N ASP A 48 17.86 8.15 -14.83
CA ASP A 48 18.82 9.27 -14.72
C ASP A 48 18.87 9.81 -13.30
N ILE A 49 17.69 10.01 -12.68
CA ILE A 49 17.63 10.54 -11.32
C ILE A 49 18.21 9.54 -10.32
N TYR A 50 17.90 8.25 -10.45
CA TYR A 50 18.47 7.22 -9.59
C TYR A 50 20.01 7.13 -9.75
N GLY A 51 20.53 7.28 -10.97
CA GLY A 51 21.96 7.40 -11.22
C GLY A 51 22.60 8.61 -10.52
N ILE A 52 21.94 9.78 -10.57
CA ILE A 52 22.38 10.99 -9.86
C ILE A 52 22.34 10.76 -8.34
N LEU A 53 21.28 10.12 -7.82
CA LEU A 53 21.14 9.84 -6.39
C LEU A 53 22.23 8.91 -5.87
N LEU A 54 22.63 7.91 -6.65
CA LEU A 54 23.75 7.01 -6.31
C LEU A 54 25.08 7.75 -6.22
N GLN A 55 25.35 8.69 -7.13
CA GLN A 55 26.59 9.47 -7.12
C GLN A 55 26.57 10.61 -6.11
N ARG A 56 25.40 11.22 -5.87
CA ARG A 56 25.21 12.38 -4.97
C ARG A 56 23.92 12.21 -4.15
N PRO A 57 23.95 11.44 -3.05
CA PRO A 57 22.76 11.19 -2.23
C PRO A 57 22.10 12.46 -1.67
N ARG A 58 22.87 13.53 -1.45
CA ARG A 58 22.34 14.82 -0.96
C ARG A 58 21.29 15.46 -1.86
N VAL A 59 21.24 15.10 -3.14
CA VAL A 59 20.22 15.61 -4.09
C VAL A 59 18.80 15.25 -3.64
N ILE A 60 18.62 14.10 -2.96
CA ILE A 60 17.32 13.68 -2.43
C ILE A 60 16.74 14.74 -1.47
N LEU A 61 17.59 15.41 -0.68
CA LEU A 61 17.14 16.38 0.32
C LEU A 61 16.50 17.61 -0.34
N ASN A 62 17.02 18.03 -1.50
CA ASN A 62 16.45 19.14 -2.26
C ASN A 62 15.08 18.77 -2.86
N LEU A 63 14.96 17.54 -3.39
CA LEU A 63 13.69 17.02 -3.90
C LEU A 63 12.66 16.88 -2.77
N SER A 64 13.07 16.34 -1.62
CA SER A 64 12.22 16.18 -0.44
C SER A 64 11.79 17.55 0.11
N SER A 65 12.69 18.52 0.24
CA SER A 65 12.37 19.87 0.70
C SER A 65 11.33 20.54 -0.21
N THR A 66 11.46 20.38 -1.53
CA THR A 66 10.51 20.90 -2.52
C THR A 66 9.14 20.21 -2.42
N LEU A 67 9.09 18.91 -2.11
CA LEU A 67 7.83 18.22 -1.85
C LEU A 67 7.18 18.66 -0.55
N THR A 68 7.94 18.69 0.55
CA THR A 68 7.43 19.03 1.88
C THR A 68 6.84 20.44 1.92
N SER A 69 7.41 21.39 1.17
CA SER A 69 6.87 22.75 1.06
C SER A 69 5.52 22.80 0.33
N ARG A 70 5.25 21.81 -0.54
CA ARG A 70 4.00 21.68 -1.32
C ARG A 70 2.95 20.80 -0.67
N LEU A 71 3.28 20.10 0.42
CA LEU A 71 2.29 19.31 1.15
C LEU A 71 1.18 20.20 1.69
N THR A 72 -0.05 19.69 1.68
CA THR A 72 -1.17 20.41 2.27
C THR A 72 -1.02 20.44 3.79
N PRO A 73 -1.63 21.43 4.49
CA PRO A 73 -1.68 21.43 5.95
C PRO A 73 -2.26 20.13 6.52
N LEU A 74 -3.21 19.49 5.83
CA LEU A 74 -3.77 18.20 6.22
C LEU A 74 -2.69 17.12 6.29
N VAL A 75 -1.89 16.95 5.22
CA VAL A 75 -0.85 15.91 5.19
C VAL A 75 0.19 16.15 6.26
N ARG A 76 0.59 17.41 6.50
CA ARG A 76 1.52 17.75 7.59
C ARG A 76 0.95 17.45 8.98
N ASN A 77 -0.33 17.74 9.20
CA ASN A 77 -0.99 17.44 10.47
C ASN A 77 -1.11 15.93 10.71
N ILE A 78 -1.35 15.17 9.63
CA ILE A 78 -1.37 13.70 9.69
C ILE A 78 0.03 13.19 10.03
N ASP A 79 1.06 13.61 9.29
CA ASP A 79 2.46 13.22 9.51
C ASP A 79 2.91 13.48 10.96
N TYR A 80 2.53 14.62 11.54
CA TYR A 80 2.88 14.97 12.93
C TYR A 80 2.16 14.12 13.99
N ALA A 81 0.96 13.61 13.70
CA ALA A 81 0.12 12.93 14.68
C ALA A 81 -0.08 11.43 14.39
N LEU A 82 0.64 10.89 13.41
CA LEU A 82 0.77 9.45 13.20
C LEU A 82 1.89 8.90 14.09
N ASP A 83 1.60 7.78 14.76
CA ASP A 83 2.64 7.01 15.45
C ASP A 83 3.09 5.84 14.58
N TRP A 84 4.39 5.54 14.56
CA TRP A 84 4.93 4.35 13.89
C TRP A 84 5.28 3.30 14.95
N VAL A 85 4.73 2.10 14.81
CA VAL A 85 5.06 0.95 15.67
C VAL A 85 5.58 -0.23 14.85
N HIS A 86 6.62 -0.89 15.37
CA HIS A 86 7.13 -2.16 14.87
C HIS A 86 6.58 -3.31 15.73
N MET A 87 6.09 -4.36 15.07
CA MET A 87 5.46 -5.52 15.69
C MET A 87 6.16 -6.81 15.26
N GLU A 88 6.66 -7.56 16.24
CA GLU A 88 7.24 -8.89 16.01
C GLU A 88 6.18 -9.90 15.54
N ALA A 89 6.61 -10.88 14.74
CA ALA A 89 5.77 -11.99 14.34
C ALA A 89 5.07 -12.67 15.54
N GLY A 90 3.77 -12.97 15.39
CA GLY A 90 2.92 -13.58 16.39
C GLY A 90 2.32 -12.61 17.42
N ARG A 91 2.77 -11.34 17.48
CA ARG A 91 2.21 -10.34 18.40
C ARG A 91 0.84 -9.88 17.92
N ALA A 92 -0.11 -9.77 18.85
CA ALA A 92 -1.42 -9.17 18.60
C ALA A 92 -1.32 -7.64 18.64
N ILE A 93 -1.85 -6.97 17.62
CA ILE A 93 -2.02 -5.51 17.61
C ILE A 93 -3.17 -5.13 18.53
N TYR A 94 -4.29 -5.84 18.41
CA TYR A 94 -5.42 -5.75 19.32
C TYR A 94 -6.16 -7.08 19.37
N ARG A 95 -6.95 -7.27 20.42
CA ARG A 95 -7.78 -8.45 20.64
C ARG A 95 -9.25 -8.13 20.44
N GLN A 96 -9.99 -9.18 20.09
CA GLN A 96 -11.44 -9.09 19.98
C GLN A 96 -12.04 -8.64 21.32
N GLY A 97 -12.92 -7.64 21.28
CA GLY A 97 -13.55 -7.04 22.44
C GLY A 97 -12.76 -5.89 23.08
N ASP A 98 -11.53 -5.62 22.63
CA ASP A 98 -10.79 -4.43 23.08
C ASP A 98 -11.53 -3.16 22.65
N GLU A 99 -11.37 -2.07 23.39
CA GLU A 99 -11.85 -0.75 22.99
C GLU A 99 -11.17 -0.29 21.69
N SER A 100 -11.88 0.52 20.90
CA SER A 100 -11.41 0.97 19.59
C SER A 100 -11.27 2.50 19.56
N ASP A 101 -10.05 2.98 19.71
CA ASP A 101 -9.69 4.40 19.77
C ASP A 101 -8.70 4.85 18.67
N CYS A 102 -8.40 3.96 17.72
CA CYS A 102 -7.45 4.21 16.65
C CYS A 102 -7.69 3.26 15.46
N LEU A 103 -7.15 3.61 14.29
CA LEU A 103 -7.02 2.70 13.16
C LEU A 103 -5.55 2.52 12.79
N TYR A 104 -5.25 1.43 12.09
CA TYR A 104 -3.89 1.06 11.71
C TYR A 104 -3.75 1.04 10.19
N ILE A 105 -2.58 1.44 9.70
CA ILE A 105 -2.17 1.29 8.29
C ILE A 105 -0.96 0.36 8.27
N VAL A 106 -1.01 -0.71 7.49
CA VAL A 106 0.14 -1.60 7.32
C VAL A 106 1.15 -0.93 6.39
N LEU A 107 2.31 -0.52 6.91
CA LEU A 107 3.36 0.11 6.11
C LEU A 107 4.23 -0.95 5.41
N ASN A 108 4.52 -2.03 6.14
CA ASN A 108 5.24 -3.19 5.65
C ASN A 108 4.91 -4.36 6.58
N GLY A 109 4.60 -5.53 6.07
CA GLY A 109 4.24 -6.65 6.93
C GLY A 109 3.12 -7.50 6.38
N ARG A 110 2.59 -8.34 7.26
CA ARG A 110 1.35 -9.07 7.00
C ARG A 110 0.65 -9.31 8.33
N LEU A 111 -0.60 -8.89 8.39
CA LEU A 111 -1.47 -9.08 9.55
C LEU A 111 -2.54 -10.12 9.24
N ARG A 112 -3.10 -10.72 10.28
CA ARG A 112 -4.18 -11.71 10.17
C ARG A 112 -5.26 -11.44 11.20
N SER A 113 -6.50 -11.31 10.71
CA SER A 113 -7.71 -11.16 11.52
C SER A 113 -8.31 -12.53 11.83
N VAL A 114 -8.55 -12.79 13.12
CA VAL A 114 -9.14 -14.04 13.59
C VAL A 114 -10.27 -13.72 14.56
N VAL A 115 -11.42 -14.33 14.37
CA VAL A 115 -12.56 -14.23 15.28
C VAL A 115 -12.66 -15.53 16.07
N THR A 116 -12.92 -15.42 17.37
CA THR A 116 -13.15 -16.60 18.22
C THR A 116 -14.63 -16.71 18.51
N GLN A 117 -15.28 -17.74 17.95
CA GLN A 117 -16.68 -18.09 18.24
C GLN A 117 -16.73 -19.52 18.77
N ASN A 118 -17.47 -19.75 19.86
CA ASN A 118 -17.66 -21.08 20.46
C ASN A 118 -16.34 -21.84 20.73
N LYS A 119 -15.29 -21.13 21.20
CA LYS A 119 -13.92 -21.64 21.42
C LYS A 119 -13.18 -22.10 20.16
N LYS A 120 -13.76 -21.94 18.97
CA LYS A 120 -13.09 -22.17 17.68
C LYS A 120 -12.57 -20.84 17.13
N LYS A 121 -11.33 -20.85 16.67
CA LYS A 121 -10.71 -19.71 15.96
C LYS A 121 -11.01 -19.84 14.48
N GLU A 122 -11.58 -18.80 13.89
CA GLU A 122 -11.91 -18.70 12.48
C GLU A 122 -11.13 -17.54 11.85
N LEU A 123 -10.48 -17.83 10.71
CA LEU A 123 -9.76 -16.82 9.93
C LEU A 123 -10.77 -15.93 9.21
N VAL A 124 -10.70 -14.63 9.47
CA VAL A 124 -11.56 -13.64 8.78
C VAL A 124 -10.86 -13.11 7.53
N GLY A 125 -9.55 -12.91 7.59
CA GLY A 125 -8.78 -12.39 6.47
C GLY A 125 -7.35 -12.03 6.85
N GLU A 126 -6.58 -11.64 5.85
CA GLU A 126 -5.21 -11.13 6.01
C GLU A 126 -5.11 -9.71 5.48
N HIS A 127 -4.17 -8.94 6.04
CA HIS A 127 -3.94 -7.56 5.63
C HIS A 127 -2.50 -7.30 5.23
N GLY A 128 -2.30 -6.75 4.03
CA GLY A 128 -1.02 -6.45 3.42
C GLY A 128 -0.65 -4.97 3.42
N ARG A 129 0.49 -4.63 2.81
CA ARG A 129 0.99 -3.25 2.72
C ARG A 129 -0.06 -2.32 2.08
N GLY A 130 -0.27 -1.16 2.71
CA GLY A 130 -1.21 -0.13 2.29
C GLY A 130 -2.64 -0.34 2.79
N GLU A 131 -2.96 -1.51 3.35
CA GLU A 131 -4.30 -1.80 3.84
C GLU A 131 -4.55 -1.22 5.23
N LEU A 132 -5.82 -0.86 5.45
CA LEU A 132 -6.31 -0.26 6.68
C LEU A 132 -6.96 -1.32 7.57
N VAL A 133 -6.65 -1.28 8.86
CA VAL A 133 -7.16 -2.24 9.84
C VAL A 133 -7.84 -1.52 11.00
N GLY A 134 -8.96 -2.08 11.46
CA GLY A 134 -9.72 -1.55 12.60
C GLY A 134 -10.55 -0.29 12.28
N VAL A 135 -10.80 -0.04 10.99
CA VAL A 135 -11.46 1.20 10.54
C VAL A 135 -12.93 1.24 10.92
N VAL A 136 -13.64 0.12 10.79
CA VAL A 136 -15.07 0.04 11.09
C VAL A 136 -15.30 0.35 12.56
N GLU A 137 -14.52 -0.28 13.44
CA GLU A 137 -14.62 -0.11 14.89
C GLU A 137 -14.21 1.30 15.33
N ALA A 138 -13.16 1.88 14.74
CA ALA A 138 -12.74 3.25 15.03
C ALA A 138 -13.75 4.30 14.52
N LEU A 139 -14.42 4.05 13.40
CA LEU A 139 -15.43 4.97 12.87
C LEU A 139 -16.77 4.85 13.61
N THR A 140 -17.15 3.65 14.02
CA THR A 140 -18.44 3.37 14.68
C THR A 140 -18.38 3.41 16.21
N GLN A 141 -17.19 3.58 16.80
CA GLN A 141 -16.96 3.55 18.25
C GLN A 141 -17.46 2.25 18.90
N ASN A 142 -17.31 1.13 18.19
CA ASN A 142 -17.63 -0.19 18.70
C ASN A 142 -16.35 -0.92 19.13
N PRO A 143 -16.44 -1.90 20.05
CA PRO A 143 -15.31 -2.76 20.39
C PRO A 143 -14.78 -3.53 19.18
N ARG A 144 -13.50 -3.92 19.22
CA ARG A 144 -12.83 -4.68 18.15
C ARG A 144 -13.57 -5.98 17.83
N MET A 145 -13.98 -6.16 16.57
CA MET A 145 -14.78 -7.32 16.17
C MET A 145 -13.95 -8.60 16.02
N ALA A 146 -12.64 -8.48 15.80
CA ALA A 146 -11.70 -9.57 15.62
C ALA A 146 -10.40 -9.32 16.40
N THR A 147 -9.61 -10.37 16.61
CA THR A 147 -8.21 -10.24 17.04
C THR A 147 -7.33 -10.10 15.81
N VAL A 148 -6.47 -9.09 15.77
CA VAL A 148 -5.49 -8.92 14.70
C VAL A 148 -4.09 -9.15 15.24
N HIS A 149 -3.31 -9.97 14.55
CA HIS A 149 -1.93 -10.25 14.91
C HIS A 149 -1.01 -10.23 13.69
N ALA A 150 0.26 -9.95 13.94
CA ALA A 150 1.32 -9.99 12.95
C ALA A 150 1.64 -11.45 12.59
N VAL A 151 1.59 -11.81 11.31
CA VAL A 151 2.02 -13.13 10.81
C VAL A 151 3.54 -13.18 10.66
N ARG A 152 4.14 -12.03 10.34
CA ARG A 152 5.57 -11.77 10.26
C ARG A 152 5.85 -10.39 10.85
N ASP A 153 7.13 -10.05 11.04
CA ASP A 153 7.51 -8.71 11.48
C ASP A 153 6.84 -7.65 10.60
N THR A 154 6.12 -6.75 11.26
CA THR A 154 5.20 -5.81 10.63
C THR A 154 5.36 -4.43 11.22
N GLU A 155 5.44 -3.43 10.35
CA GLU A 155 5.42 -2.01 10.65
C GLU A 155 4.02 -1.46 10.37
N VAL A 156 3.47 -0.77 11.37
CA VAL A 156 2.17 -0.12 11.26
C VAL A 156 2.27 1.36 11.61
N ALA A 157 1.53 2.18 10.87
CA ALA A 157 1.20 3.53 11.31
C ALA A 157 -0.13 3.50 12.07
N ILE A 158 -0.20 4.20 13.20
CA ILE A 158 -1.37 4.34 14.03
C ILE A 158 -1.95 5.73 13.78
N LEU A 159 -3.24 5.77 13.45
CA LEU A 159 -4.02 7.00 13.36
C LEU A 159 -4.95 7.07 14.58
N PRO A 160 -4.65 7.92 15.58
CA PRO A 160 -5.48 8.08 16.78
C PRO A 160 -6.86 8.66 16.45
N ASP A 161 -7.88 8.31 17.23
CA ASP A 161 -9.24 8.84 17.04
C ASP A 161 -9.29 10.36 17.17
N GLY A 162 -8.43 10.96 17.99
CA GLY A 162 -8.30 12.43 18.06
C GLY A 162 -7.97 13.05 16.69
N LEU A 163 -6.99 12.49 15.97
CA LEU A 163 -6.65 12.95 14.62
C LEU A 163 -7.76 12.62 13.62
N LEU A 164 -8.34 11.42 13.70
CA LEU A 164 -9.48 11.03 12.88
C LEU A 164 -10.66 11.99 13.05
N ASN A 165 -10.93 12.44 14.27
CA ASN A 165 -12.00 13.38 14.59
C ASN A 165 -11.72 14.78 14.03
N VAL A 166 -10.47 15.24 14.08
CA VAL A 166 -10.06 16.48 13.41
C VAL A 166 -10.27 16.38 11.90
N ILE A 167 -9.93 15.25 11.28
CA ILE A 167 -10.14 15.01 9.84
C ILE A 167 -11.65 14.96 9.53
N LYS A 168 -12.46 14.27 10.34
CA LYS A 168 -13.94 14.22 10.22
C LYS A 168 -14.53 15.64 10.17
N HIS A 169 -14.08 16.54 11.05
CA HIS A 169 -14.62 17.90 11.15
C HIS A 169 -14.07 18.86 10.09
N LYS A 170 -12.76 18.84 9.80
CA LYS A 170 -12.13 19.78 8.88
C LYS A 170 -12.18 19.35 7.41
N TYR A 171 -12.25 18.04 7.15
CA TYR A 171 -12.17 17.44 5.82
C TYR A 171 -13.17 16.28 5.67
N PRO A 172 -14.49 16.52 5.82
CA PRO A 172 -15.52 15.47 5.79
C PRO A 172 -15.51 14.66 4.48
N GLN A 173 -15.11 15.27 3.37
CA GLN A 173 -14.93 14.60 2.08
C GLN A 173 -13.92 13.43 2.12
N VAL A 174 -12.88 13.53 2.96
CA VAL A 174 -11.87 12.47 3.13
C VAL A 174 -12.49 11.26 3.82
N VAL A 175 -13.31 11.49 4.85
CA VAL A 175 -13.99 10.43 5.59
C VAL A 175 -15.06 9.76 4.73
N SER A 176 -15.83 10.55 3.98
CA SER A 176 -16.79 10.00 3.00
C SER A 176 -16.06 9.10 2.00
N ARG A 177 -14.91 9.53 1.46
CA ARG A 177 -14.11 8.70 0.56
C ARG A 177 -13.60 7.42 1.22
N LEU A 178 -13.14 7.48 2.47
CA LEU A 178 -12.73 6.29 3.23
C LEU A 178 -13.90 5.30 3.39
N ILE A 179 -15.09 5.78 3.75
CA ILE A 179 -16.30 4.94 3.85
C ILE A 179 -16.61 4.28 2.50
N HIS A 180 -16.52 5.01 1.39
CA HIS A 180 -16.74 4.45 0.06
C HIS A 180 -15.71 3.36 -0.28
N LEU A 181 -14.42 3.58 0.00
CA LEU A 181 -13.36 2.59 -0.23
C LEU A 181 -13.55 1.33 0.63
N LEU A 182 -13.97 1.50 1.90
CA LEU A 182 -14.33 0.37 2.76
C LEU A 182 -15.55 -0.37 2.26
N GLY A 183 -16.57 0.35 1.79
CA GLY A 183 -17.75 -0.24 1.17
C GLY A 183 -17.39 -1.11 -0.03
N GLU A 184 -16.53 -0.61 -0.92
CA GLU A 184 -16.01 -1.39 -2.05
C GLU A 184 -15.17 -2.60 -1.59
N SER A 185 -14.32 -2.45 -0.58
CA SER A 185 -13.50 -3.53 -0.03
C SER A 185 -14.31 -4.62 0.67
N ILE A 186 -15.38 -4.27 1.39
CA ILE A 186 -16.29 -5.22 2.06
C ILE A 186 -17.22 -5.92 1.05
N LEU A 187 -17.64 -5.20 0.00
CA LEU A 187 -18.49 -5.75 -1.05
C LEU A 187 -17.70 -6.58 -2.08
N SER A 188 -16.39 -6.38 -2.20
CA SER A 188 -15.53 -7.15 -3.11
C SER A 188 -15.51 -8.66 -2.83
N PRO A 189 -15.38 -9.15 -1.59
CA PRO A 189 -15.54 -10.58 -1.31
C PRO A 189 -16.99 -11.08 -1.53
N MET A 190 -18.00 -10.21 -1.44
CA MET A 190 -19.40 -10.59 -1.73
C MET A 190 -19.70 -10.72 -3.24
N LYS A 191 -19.06 -9.92 -4.09
CA LYS A 191 -19.14 -10.07 -5.56
C LYS A 191 -18.47 -11.34 -6.05
N ALA A 192 -17.37 -11.76 -5.44
CA ALA A 192 -16.75 -13.05 -5.73
C ALA A 192 -17.69 -14.22 -5.39
N MET A 193 -18.43 -14.12 -4.28
CA MET A 193 -19.40 -15.15 -3.85
C MET A 193 -20.68 -15.23 -4.70
N GLN A 194 -21.10 -14.14 -5.37
CA GLN A 194 -22.30 -14.14 -6.23
C GLN A 194 -22.06 -14.68 -7.65
N LEU A 195 -20.81 -14.83 -8.08
CA LEU A 195 -20.45 -15.40 -9.39
C LEU A 195 -20.27 -16.93 -9.37
N GLU A 196 -20.35 -17.58 -8.20
CA GLU A 196 -20.20 -19.04 -8.07
C GLU A 196 -21.47 -19.85 -8.44
N HIS A 197 -22.58 -19.21 -8.83
CA HIS A 197 -23.83 -19.91 -9.19
C HIS A 197 -24.09 -20.08 -10.70
N SER A 198 -23.15 -19.74 -11.56
CA SER A 198 -23.20 -20.13 -12.98
C SER A 198 -21.94 -20.91 -13.33
N GLY A 199 -22.08 -22.23 -13.42
CA GLY A 199 -20.99 -23.11 -13.81
C GLY A 199 -20.46 -22.76 -15.19
N GLU A 200 -19.18 -22.41 -15.24
CA GLU A 200 -18.15 -22.82 -16.19
C GLU A 200 -16.83 -22.13 -15.82
N ALA A 201 -15.73 -22.84 -15.98
CA ALA A 201 -14.42 -22.54 -15.42
C ALA A 201 -13.92 -21.10 -15.67
N SER A 202 -13.63 -20.38 -14.57
CA SER A 202 -12.60 -19.33 -14.51
C SER A 202 -12.22 -19.05 -13.05
N GLU A 203 -11.48 -19.99 -12.46
CA GLU A 203 -10.64 -19.71 -11.29
C GLU A 203 -9.46 -18.86 -11.73
N VAL A 204 -9.64 -17.54 -11.83
CA VAL A 204 -8.54 -16.57 -11.75
C VAL A 204 -8.90 -15.60 -10.64
N GLY A 205 -8.68 -16.05 -9.42
CA GLY A 205 -8.89 -15.26 -8.21
C GLY A 205 -8.04 -13.99 -8.25
N THR A 206 -8.62 -12.88 -7.81
CA THR A 206 -8.05 -11.53 -7.74
C THR A 206 -6.94 -11.38 -6.69
N ASN A 207 -6.16 -12.44 -6.43
CA ASN A 207 -5.12 -12.50 -5.42
C ASN A 207 -3.75 -12.86 -6.03
N LEU A 208 -3.40 -12.21 -7.15
CA LEU A 208 -2.09 -12.37 -7.77
C LEU A 208 -1.02 -11.75 -6.85
N GLY A 209 -0.30 -12.59 -6.11
CA GLY A 209 0.87 -12.20 -5.33
C GLY A 209 2.15 -12.36 -6.16
N THR A 210 2.85 -11.26 -6.44
CA THR A 210 4.17 -11.32 -7.10
C THR A 210 5.27 -11.55 -6.06
N ILE A 211 6.03 -12.63 -6.22
CA ILE A 211 7.22 -12.94 -5.40
C ILE A 211 8.46 -12.73 -6.27
N ALA A 212 9.34 -11.82 -5.86
CA ALA A 212 10.65 -11.65 -6.46
C ALA A 212 11.71 -12.40 -5.65
N ILE A 213 12.52 -13.22 -6.32
CA ILE A 213 13.59 -13.99 -5.70
C ILE A 213 14.92 -13.36 -6.14
N VAL A 214 15.77 -13.02 -5.17
CA VAL A 214 17.10 -12.44 -5.42
C VAL A 214 18.13 -13.30 -4.71
N GLN A 215 19.23 -13.60 -5.39
CA GLN A 215 20.34 -14.34 -4.79
C GLN A 215 21.04 -13.49 -3.73
N ALA A 216 21.34 -14.07 -2.57
CA ALA A 216 22.09 -13.40 -1.51
C ALA A 216 23.59 -13.24 -1.88
N SER A 217 24.11 -14.14 -2.71
CA SER A 217 25.45 -14.12 -3.30
C SER A 217 25.47 -14.94 -4.60
N ASP A 218 26.51 -14.78 -5.41
CA ASP A 218 26.68 -15.51 -6.69
C ASP A 218 26.85 -17.03 -6.53
N GLU A 219 27.08 -17.50 -5.29
CA GLU A 219 27.21 -18.92 -4.96
C GLU A 219 25.85 -19.61 -4.74
N VAL A 220 24.77 -18.83 -4.59
CA VAL A 220 23.42 -19.37 -4.36
C VAL A 220 22.77 -19.73 -5.69
N PRO A 221 22.40 -21.01 -5.94
CA PRO A 221 21.84 -21.44 -7.21
C PRO A 221 20.39 -20.97 -7.37
N LEU A 222 20.22 -19.72 -7.80
CA LEU A 222 18.92 -19.04 -7.92
C LEU A 222 17.92 -19.82 -8.75
N SER A 223 18.35 -20.35 -9.91
CA SER A 223 17.47 -21.10 -10.81
C SER A 223 16.93 -22.38 -10.19
N ASN A 224 17.78 -23.14 -9.48
CA ASN A 224 17.36 -24.38 -8.83
C ASN A 224 16.40 -24.08 -7.67
N PHE A 225 16.71 -23.06 -6.87
CA PHE A 225 15.84 -22.63 -5.78
C PHE A 225 14.48 -22.14 -6.29
N ALA A 226 14.46 -21.29 -7.33
CA ALA A 226 13.24 -20.77 -7.93
C ALA A 226 12.38 -21.91 -8.50
N PHE A 227 13.01 -22.90 -9.13
CA PHE A 227 12.32 -24.09 -9.64
C PHE A 227 11.68 -24.92 -8.52
N GLU A 228 12.45 -25.28 -7.49
CA GLU A 228 11.93 -26.02 -6.33
C GLU A 228 10.81 -25.26 -5.60
N LEU A 229 10.97 -23.94 -5.44
CA LEU A 229 9.94 -23.09 -4.85
C LEU A 229 8.66 -23.10 -5.71
N SER A 230 8.78 -23.05 -7.04
CA SER A 230 7.62 -23.12 -7.93
C SER A 230 6.91 -24.46 -7.85
N LEU A 231 7.64 -25.57 -7.70
CA LEU A 231 7.05 -26.88 -7.50
C LEU A 231 6.31 -26.96 -6.16
N ALA A 232 6.91 -26.46 -5.09
CA ALA A 232 6.28 -26.41 -3.77
C ALA A 232 5.03 -25.54 -3.77
N LEU A 233 5.05 -24.39 -4.43
CA LEU A 233 3.91 -23.47 -4.50
C LEU A 233 2.79 -23.97 -5.42
N ASN A 234 3.13 -24.64 -6.53
CA ASN A 234 2.16 -25.32 -7.40
C ASN A 234 1.37 -26.44 -6.69
N SER A 235 1.90 -26.98 -5.58
CA SER A 235 1.18 -27.95 -4.77
C SER A 235 0.06 -27.35 -3.92
N ILE A 236 0.03 -26.01 -3.78
CA ILE A 236 -0.91 -25.27 -2.93
C ILE A 236 -1.90 -24.46 -3.80
N GLU A 237 -1.43 -23.77 -4.85
CA GLU A 237 -2.25 -22.96 -5.78
C GLU A 237 -1.63 -22.92 -7.21
N ASN A 238 -2.33 -22.37 -8.22
CA ASN A 238 -1.79 -22.16 -9.56
C ASN A 238 -0.71 -21.04 -9.57
N PHE A 239 0.56 -21.40 -9.68
CA PHE A 239 1.68 -20.46 -9.75
C PHE A 239 2.29 -20.38 -11.16
N MET A 240 2.54 -19.15 -11.62
CA MET A 240 3.27 -18.88 -12.86
C MET A 240 4.65 -18.34 -12.54
N LEU A 241 5.69 -19.09 -12.92
CA LEU A 241 7.09 -18.69 -12.78
C LEU A 241 7.52 -17.83 -13.98
N LEU A 242 7.88 -16.58 -13.74
CA LEU A 242 8.56 -15.71 -14.72
C LEU A 242 10.05 -15.66 -14.37
N LEU A 243 10.88 -16.31 -15.17
CA LEU A 243 12.34 -16.19 -15.07
C LEU A 243 12.80 -15.11 -16.05
N ASP A 244 13.39 -14.04 -15.51
CA ASP A 244 14.08 -13.02 -16.29
C ASP A 244 15.45 -13.56 -16.72
N ASN A 245 15.52 -14.19 -17.89
CA ASN A 245 16.79 -14.41 -18.60
C ASN A 245 17.23 -13.08 -19.27
N TRP A 246 17.53 -12.05 -18.49
CA TRP A 246 18.25 -10.86 -18.99
C TRP A 246 19.75 -11.05 -18.81
N PHE A 247 20.32 -11.93 -19.62
CA PHE A 247 21.75 -11.88 -19.88
C PHE A 247 22.02 -10.61 -20.70
N TRP A 248 22.66 -9.62 -20.07
CA TRP A 248 23.41 -8.60 -20.79
C TRP A 248 24.47 -9.31 -21.61
N GLY A 249 24.23 -9.44 -22.92
CA GLY A 249 25.26 -9.78 -23.89
C GLY A 249 26.31 -8.68 -23.93
N HIS A 250 27.36 -8.85 -23.14
CA HIS A 250 28.67 -8.33 -23.49
C HIS A 250 29.29 -9.32 -24.49
N GLU A 251 29.29 -8.98 -25.77
CA GLU A 251 30.26 -9.51 -26.73
C GLU A 251 30.61 -8.44 -27.77
N GLY A 252 31.92 -8.23 -27.99
CA GLY A 252 32.51 -7.74 -29.24
C GLY A 252 32.68 -6.25 -29.39
#